data_AF-A0A7J5XRC0-F1
#
_entry.id   AF-A0A7J5XRC0-F1
#
_cell.length_a   1.000
_cell.length_b   1.000
_cell.length_c   1.000
_cell.angle_alpha   90.00
_cell.angle_beta   90.00
_cell.angle_gamma   90.00
#
_symmetry.space_group_name_H-M   'P 1'
#
loop_
_entity.id
_entity.type
_entity.pdbx_description
1 polymer ?
#
loop_
_entity_poly.entity_id
_entity_poly.type
_entity_poly.pdbx_seq_one_letter_code
_entity_poly.pdbx_strand_id
1 'polypeptide(L)'
;MVSLGVLLFTLWRQITCEGAENTGECKLCQYNHLLYPCWETRVGQEMYKLTLFDFLINIAVLVLVEFPRRMVVDNWSNKLAQWVGRQEFVVPANVLGLVYGQTVVWTGALFCPLLPLINTLKFILLFYFKKITLFHNCRPALKTFRSTTSTFFFLVVLLFGLGLGTVVMIYSLSE
;
A
#
# COMPACT_ATOMS: atom_id res chain seq x y z
N MET A 1 0.64 -2.27 -6.23
CA MET A 1 1.72 -1.79 -7.13
C MET A 1 1.14 -1.20 -8.41
N VAL A 2 0.42 -1.98 -9.23
CA VAL A 2 -0.18 -1.48 -10.50
C VAL A 2 -1.09 -0.26 -10.28
N SER A 3 -1.96 -0.30 -9.27
CA SER A 3 -2.83 0.84 -8.93
C SER A 3 -2.07 2.12 -8.57
N LEU A 4 -0.98 2.00 -7.81
CA LEU A 4 -0.10 3.12 -7.49
C LEU A 4 0.62 3.64 -8.75
N GLY A 5 1.11 2.75 -9.61
CA GLY A 5 1.71 3.13 -10.88
C GLY A 5 0.73 3.89 -11.78
N VAL A 6 -0.52 3.42 -11.88
CA VAL A 6 -1.58 4.11 -12.64
C VAL A 6 -1.90 5.48 -12.03
N LEU A 7 -1.99 5.58 -10.69
CA LEU A 7 -2.22 6.85 -10.00
C LEU A 7 -1.10 7.84 -10.27
N LEU A 8 0.17 7.42 -10.12
CA LEU A 8 1.33 8.26 -10.37
C LEU A 8 1.40 8.69 -11.83
N PHE A 9 1.15 7.78 -12.78
CA PHE A 9 1.10 8.11 -14.20
C PHE A 9 -0.03 9.09 -14.54
N THR A 10 -1.20 8.93 -13.92
CA THR A 10 -2.34 9.82 -14.13
C THR A 10 -2.03 11.23 -13.60
N LEU A 11 -1.49 11.32 -12.37
CA LEU A 11 -1.07 12.58 -11.78
C LEU A 11 0.02 13.24 -12.62
N TRP A 12 1.04 12.48 -13.03
CA TRP A 12 2.08 12.96 -13.92
C TRP A 12 1.53 13.60 -15.19
N ARG A 13 0.61 12.90 -15.87
CA ARG A 13 0.00 13.36 -17.10
C ARG A 13 -0.82 14.64 -16.90
N GLN A 14 -1.49 14.77 -15.75
CA GLN A 14 -2.23 15.98 -15.40
C GLN A 14 -1.30 17.16 -15.07
N ILE A 15 -0.18 16.90 -14.41
CA ILE A 15 0.82 17.92 -14.04
C ILE A 15 1.54 18.44 -15.29
N THR A 16 1.96 17.55 -16.20
CA THR A 16 2.74 17.89 -17.41
C THR A 16 1.89 18.31 -18.62
N CYS A 17 0.62 18.68 -18.44
CA CYS A 17 -0.31 19.02 -19.54
C CYS A 17 -0.32 17.98 -20.68
N GLU A 18 -0.45 16.69 -20.36
CA GLU A 18 -0.35 15.57 -21.32
C GLU A 18 0.99 15.50 -22.10
N GLY A 19 2.07 16.05 -21.53
CA GLY A 19 3.39 16.14 -22.16
C GLY A 19 3.61 17.41 -22.99
N ALA A 20 2.67 18.35 -22.96
CA ALA A 20 2.73 19.60 -23.70
C ALA A 20 3.18 20.77 -22.80
N GLU A 21 4.37 20.63 -22.20
CA GLU A 21 4.94 21.55 -21.19
C GLU A 21 5.09 23.01 -21.69
N ASN A 22 5.16 23.22 -23.00
CA ASN A 22 5.43 24.54 -23.61
C ASN A 22 4.20 25.27 -24.15
N THR A 23 2.99 24.76 -23.89
CA THR A 23 1.73 25.30 -24.44
C THR A 23 0.78 25.78 -23.35
N GLY A 24 0.13 26.92 -23.60
CA GLY A 24 -0.96 27.43 -22.75
C GLY A 24 -0.56 27.62 -21.29
N GLU A 25 -1.34 27.02 -20.39
CA GLU A 25 -1.25 27.15 -18.92
C GLU A 25 0.02 26.54 -18.30
N CYS A 26 0.73 25.66 -19.04
CA CYS A 26 1.99 25.06 -18.61
C CYS A 26 3.23 25.90 -18.96
N LYS A 27 3.11 26.93 -19.81
CA LYS A 27 4.27 27.66 -20.36
C LYS A 27 5.12 28.41 -19.31
N LEU A 28 4.49 28.88 -18.22
CA LEU A 28 5.17 29.71 -17.23
C LEU A 28 6.06 28.89 -16.29
N CYS A 29 5.58 27.70 -15.89
CA CYS A 29 6.20 26.88 -14.85
C CYS A 29 6.52 25.45 -15.31
N GLN A 30 6.38 25.13 -16.60
CA GLN A 30 6.52 23.78 -17.18
C GLN A 30 5.53 22.72 -16.64
N TYR A 31 4.60 23.11 -15.76
CA TYR A 31 3.49 22.29 -15.28
C TYR A 31 2.20 23.12 -15.14
N ASN A 32 1.07 22.43 -14.95
CA ASN A 32 -0.26 23.05 -14.85
C ASN A 32 -0.46 23.75 -13.49
N HIS A 33 0.04 24.98 -13.37
CA HIS A 33 -0.03 25.78 -12.15
C HIS A 33 -1.45 26.26 -11.78
N LEU A 34 -2.37 26.33 -12.75
CA LEU A 34 -3.75 26.77 -12.51
C LEU A 34 -4.57 25.69 -11.82
N LEU A 35 -4.36 24.43 -12.19
CA LEU A 35 -5.00 23.30 -11.52
C LEU A 35 -4.25 22.87 -10.25
N TYR A 36 -2.91 22.96 -10.26
CA TYR A 36 -2.05 22.57 -9.16
C TYR A 36 -1.05 23.68 -8.83
N PRO A 37 -1.41 24.64 -7.96
CA PRO A 37 -0.52 25.74 -7.59
C PRO A 37 0.83 25.28 -7.00
N CYS A 38 0.85 24.09 -6.37
CA CYS A 38 2.04 23.36 -5.97
C CYS A 38 1.75 21.87 -6.15
N TRP A 39 2.33 21.27 -7.19
CA TRP A 39 2.06 19.89 -7.56
C TRP A 39 2.68 18.91 -6.55
N GLU A 40 3.80 19.26 -5.93
CA GLU A 40 4.49 18.47 -4.92
C GLU A 40 3.59 18.21 -3.71
N THR A 41 3.00 19.29 -3.19
CA THR A 41 2.05 19.20 -2.07
C THR A 41 0.85 18.36 -2.46
N ARG A 42 0.38 18.47 -3.71
CA ARG A 42 -0.74 17.66 -4.19
C ARG A 42 -0.39 16.17 -4.22
N VAL A 43 0.77 15.80 -4.73
CA VAL A 43 1.25 14.40 -4.75
C VAL A 43 1.37 13.86 -3.33
N GLY A 44 1.96 14.64 -2.41
CA GLY A 44 2.06 14.28 -0.99
C GLY A 44 0.70 14.04 -0.32
N GLN A 45 -0.29 14.90 -0.61
CA GLN A 45 -1.66 14.74 -0.10
C GLN A 45 -2.33 13.47 -0.60
N GLU A 46 -2.17 13.12 -1.88
CA GLU A 46 -2.75 11.89 -2.43
C GLU A 46 -2.09 10.63 -1.82
N MET A 47 -0.77 10.63 -1.64
CA MET A 47 -0.08 9.52 -0.94
C MET A 47 -0.51 9.40 0.52
N TYR A 48 -0.77 10.52 1.20
CA TYR A 48 -1.29 10.55 2.57
C TYR A 48 -2.69 9.94 2.66
N LYS A 49 -3.62 10.39 1.81
CA LYS A 49 -4.98 9.85 1.74
C LYS A 49 -4.95 8.35 1.45
N LEU A 50 -4.14 7.92 0.49
CA LEU A 50 -3.99 6.51 0.12
C LEU A 50 -3.52 5.67 1.32
N THR A 51 -2.52 6.16 2.07
CA THR A 51 -2.00 5.49 3.27
C THR A 51 -3.06 5.37 4.37
N LEU A 52 -3.85 6.42 4.58
CA LEU A 52 -4.93 6.45 5.56
C LEU A 52 -6.08 5.51 5.18
N PHE A 53 -6.53 5.54 3.92
CA PHE A 53 -7.58 4.64 3.42
C PHE A 53 -7.14 3.18 3.50
N ASP A 54 -5.89 2.87 3.13
CA ASP A 54 -5.34 1.53 3.27
C ASP A 54 -5.37 1.06 4.73
N PHE A 55 -5.00 1.92 5.68
CA PHE A 55 -5.09 1.61 7.11
C PHE A 55 -6.53 1.32 7.56
N LEU A 56 -7.47 2.19 7.19
CA LEU A 56 -8.89 2.03 7.53
C LEU A 56 -9.47 0.74 6.96
N ILE A 57 -9.16 0.43 5.69
CA ILE A 57 -9.62 -0.80 5.03
C ILE A 57 -9.02 -2.03 5.73
N ASN A 58 -7.73 -2.02 6.07
CA ASN A 58 -7.11 -3.13 6.79
C ASN A 58 -7.77 -3.38 8.15
N ILE A 59 -8.07 -2.31 8.91
CA ILE A 59 -8.82 -2.43 10.17
C ILE A 59 -10.24 -2.95 9.93
N ALA A 60 -10.94 -2.40 8.94
CA ALA A 60 -12.31 -2.80 8.62
C ALA A 60 -12.38 -4.28 8.22
N VAL A 61 -11.44 -4.77 7.39
CA VAL A 61 -11.36 -6.19 7.03
C VAL A 61 -11.08 -7.04 8.26
N LEU A 62 -10.18 -6.60 9.14
CA LEU A 62 -9.89 -7.33 10.37
C LEU A 62 -11.12 -7.45 11.30
N VAL A 63 -11.86 -6.36 11.49
CA VAL A 63 -13.00 -6.32 12.40
C VAL A 63 -14.28 -6.90 11.79
N LEU A 64 -14.56 -6.65 10.50
CA LEU A 64 -15.81 -7.03 9.85
C LEU A 64 -15.73 -8.36 9.10
N VAL A 65 -14.52 -8.84 8.76
CA VAL A 65 -14.35 -10.10 8.02
C VAL A 65 -13.65 -11.14 8.88
N GLU A 66 -12.47 -10.84 9.42
CA GLU A 66 -11.69 -11.83 10.18
C GLU A 66 -12.39 -12.21 11.51
N PHE A 67 -12.91 -11.24 12.25
CA PHE A 67 -13.58 -11.48 13.54
C PHE A 67 -14.94 -12.21 13.40
N PRO A 68 -15.86 -11.85 12.49
CA PRO A 68 -17.14 -12.54 12.37
C PRO A 68 -16.98 -13.92 11.76
N ARG A 69 -16.04 -14.10 10.81
CA ARG A 69 -15.69 -15.42 10.29
C ARG A 69 -15.30 -16.37 11.42
N ARG A 70 -14.53 -15.90 12.41
CA ARG A 70 -14.22 -16.71 13.60
C ARG A 70 -15.48 -17.10 14.37
N MET A 71 -16.34 -16.13 14.69
CA MET A 71 -17.57 -16.41 15.45
C MET A 71 -18.46 -17.44 14.74
N VAL A 72 -18.59 -17.34 13.43
CA VAL A 72 -19.37 -18.30 12.62
C VAL A 72 -18.77 -19.71 12.66
N VAL A 73 -17.45 -19.83 12.51
CA VAL A 73 -16.76 -21.14 12.48
C VAL A 73 -16.72 -21.80 13.86
N ASP A 74 -16.59 -21.03 14.94
CA ASP A 74 -16.54 -21.58 16.31
C ASP A 74 -17.95 -21.89 16.87
N ASN A 75 -18.99 -21.17 16.45
CA ASN A 75 -20.35 -21.32 17.01
C ASN A 75 -21.33 -22.16 16.17
N TRP A 76 -21.14 -22.27 14.84
CA TRP A 76 -22.02 -23.06 13.98
C TRP A 76 -21.31 -24.30 13.41
N SER A 77 -21.80 -25.51 13.74
CA SER A 77 -21.26 -26.79 13.24
C SER A 77 -21.86 -27.25 11.90
N ASN A 78 -22.32 -26.33 11.05
CA ASN A 78 -22.89 -26.67 9.75
C ASN A 78 -21.78 -27.03 8.76
N LYS A 79 -22.07 -27.93 7.80
CA LYS A 79 -21.14 -28.28 6.70
C LYS A 79 -20.61 -27.05 5.95
N LEU A 80 -21.42 -25.98 5.84
CA LEU A 80 -21.00 -24.69 5.26
C LEU A 80 -19.95 -23.97 6.11
N ALA A 81 -20.07 -23.98 7.44
CA ALA A 81 -19.08 -23.36 8.33
C ALA A 81 -17.76 -24.16 8.34
N GLN A 82 -17.84 -25.49 8.24
CA GLN A 82 -16.67 -26.35 8.03
C GLN A 82 -16.02 -26.14 6.65
N TRP A 83 -16.81 -25.85 5.61
CA TRP A 83 -16.31 -25.54 4.26
C TRP A 83 -15.63 -24.17 4.17
N VAL A 84 -16.17 -23.15 4.85
CA VAL A 84 -15.52 -21.83 4.97
C VAL A 84 -14.18 -21.93 5.70
N GLY A 85 -14.09 -22.81 6.71
CA GLY A 85 -12.85 -23.14 7.41
C GLY A 85 -12.28 -21.99 8.25
N ARG A 86 -11.30 -22.30 9.11
CA ARG A 86 -10.52 -21.26 9.81
C ARG A 86 -9.55 -20.60 8.82
N GLN A 87 -9.32 -19.30 9.00
CA GLN A 87 -8.46 -18.53 8.13
C GLN A 87 -7.02 -19.05 8.17
N GLU A 88 -6.48 -19.43 7.01
CA GLU A 88 -5.06 -19.71 6.88
C GLU A 88 -4.27 -18.39 6.83
N PHE A 89 -3.16 -18.34 7.58
CA PHE A 89 -2.29 -17.17 7.56
C PHE A 89 -1.41 -17.18 6.30
N VAL A 90 -1.85 -16.47 5.27
CA VAL A 90 -1.10 -16.32 4.02
C VAL A 90 -0.01 -15.26 4.20
N VAL A 91 1.17 -15.69 4.62
CA VAL A 91 2.36 -14.82 4.81
C VAL A 91 2.63 -13.93 3.58
N PRO A 92 2.62 -14.44 2.34
CA PRO A 92 2.95 -13.63 1.17
C PRO A 92 2.05 -12.43 0.93
N ALA A 93 0.75 -12.56 1.18
CA ALA A 93 -0.20 -11.48 0.97
C ALA A 93 0.04 -10.33 1.96
N ASN A 94 0.33 -10.66 3.23
CA ASN A 94 0.64 -9.65 4.24
C ASN A 94 1.98 -8.96 3.95
N VAL A 95 3.01 -9.71 3.55
CA VAL A 95 4.32 -9.14 3.17
C VAL A 95 4.16 -8.20 1.95
N LEU A 96 3.36 -8.59 0.96
CA LEU A 96 3.12 -7.76 -0.22
C LEU A 96 2.42 -6.44 0.13
N GLY A 97 1.50 -6.45 1.11
CA GLY A 97 0.89 -5.24 1.66
C GLY A 97 1.90 -4.34 2.37
N LEU A 98 2.86 -4.91 3.11
CA LEU A 98 3.96 -4.15 3.72
C LEU A 98 4.85 -3.48 2.67
N VAL A 99 5.28 -4.24 1.65
CA VAL A 99 6.12 -3.71 0.56
C VAL A 99 5.39 -2.60 -0.20
N TYR A 100 4.08 -2.76 -0.44
CA TYR A 100 3.25 -1.72 -1.02
C TYR A 100 3.25 -0.44 -0.18
N GLY A 101 3.03 -0.54 1.15
CA GLY A 101 3.07 0.61 2.05
C GLY A 101 4.43 1.31 2.05
N GLN A 102 5.54 0.55 2.01
CA GLN A 102 6.89 1.11 1.90
C GLN A 102 7.09 1.89 0.61
N THR A 103 6.62 1.36 -0.52
CA THR A 103 6.71 2.06 -1.82
C THR A 103 5.94 3.36 -1.82
N VAL A 104 4.71 3.39 -1.28
CA VAL A 104 3.90 4.63 -1.14
C VAL A 104 4.64 5.68 -0.32
N VAL A 105 5.25 5.27 0.80
CA VAL A 105 6.06 6.18 1.63
C VAL A 105 7.25 6.71 0.86
N TRP A 106 8.03 5.88 0.18
CA TRP A 106 9.18 6.37 -0.58
C TRP A 106 8.80 7.32 -1.70
N THR A 107 7.68 7.08 -2.38
CA THR A 107 7.17 8.01 -3.41
C THR A 107 6.65 9.33 -2.83
N GLY A 108 6.23 9.36 -1.56
CA GLY A 108 5.59 10.53 -0.93
C GLY A 108 6.40 11.24 0.14
N ALA A 109 7.50 10.65 0.63
CA ALA A 109 8.23 11.13 1.81
C ALA A 109 8.89 12.49 1.60
N LEU A 110 9.34 12.79 0.39
CA LEU A 110 9.93 14.09 0.04
C LEU A 110 8.89 15.22 0.11
N PHE A 111 7.66 14.92 -0.26
CA PHE A 111 6.56 15.89 -0.31
C PHE A 111 5.82 16.02 1.02
N CYS A 112 5.81 14.95 1.83
CA CYS A 112 5.19 14.93 3.15
C CYS A 112 6.11 14.20 4.14
N PRO A 113 6.92 14.92 4.94
CA PRO A 113 7.86 14.30 5.88
C PRO A 113 7.15 13.55 7.03
N LEU A 114 5.84 13.74 7.20
CA LEU A 114 5.04 13.04 8.20
C LEU A 114 4.61 11.64 7.74
N LEU A 115 4.62 11.34 6.43
CA LEU A 115 4.20 10.04 5.89
C LEU A 115 4.97 8.84 6.50
N PRO A 116 6.31 8.89 6.61
CA PRO A 116 7.09 7.81 7.23
C PRO A 116 6.68 7.54 8.67
N LEU A 117 6.39 8.59 9.46
CA LEU A 117 5.97 8.46 10.85
C LEU A 117 4.61 7.75 10.94
N ILE A 118 3.63 8.20 10.15
CA ILE A 118 2.30 7.59 10.09
C ILE A 118 2.38 6.13 9.65
N ASN A 119 3.18 5.83 8.63
CA ASN A 119 3.31 4.47 8.13
C ASN A 119 4.05 3.54 9.11
N THR A 120 4.99 4.08 9.89
CA THR A 120 5.63 3.34 10.99
C THR A 120 4.60 2.95 12.04
N LEU A 121 3.78 3.91 12.50
CA LEU A 121 2.69 3.63 13.44
C LEU A 121 1.70 2.62 12.87
N LYS A 122 1.33 2.75 11.57
CA LYS A 122 0.48 1.81 10.85
C LYS A 122 1.02 0.38 10.94
N PHE A 123 2.30 0.17 10.61
CA PHE A 123 2.90 -1.15 10.63
C PHE A 123 3.01 -1.75 12.04
N ILE A 124 3.29 -0.93 13.06
CA ILE A 124 3.28 -1.38 14.45
C ILE A 124 1.89 -1.92 14.83
N LEU A 125 0.84 -1.14 14.55
CA LEU A 125 -0.54 -1.55 14.85
C LEU A 125 -0.93 -2.82 14.08
N LEU A 126 -0.66 -2.87 12.77
CA LEU A 126 -0.93 -4.04 11.95
C LEU A 126 -0.19 -5.28 12.45
N PHE A 127 1.05 -5.14 12.89
CA PHE A 127 1.83 -6.24 13.44
C PHE A 127 1.16 -6.82 14.70
N TYR A 128 0.77 -5.97 15.64
CA TYR A 128 0.11 -6.43 16.86
C TYR A 128 -1.24 -7.08 16.58
N PHE A 129 -2.06 -6.49 15.71
CA PHE A 129 -3.33 -7.07 15.33
C PHE A 129 -3.17 -8.43 14.64
N LYS A 130 -2.28 -8.52 13.63
CA LYS A 130 -2.02 -9.79 12.93
C LYS A 130 -1.40 -10.83 13.85
N LYS A 131 -0.55 -10.43 14.81
CA LYS A 131 -0.01 -11.33 15.85
C LYS A 131 -1.15 -11.92 16.69
N ILE A 132 -2.06 -11.07 17.20
CA ILE A 132 -3.21 -11.53 18.00
C ILE A 132 -4.08 -12.49 17.18
N THR A 133 -4.44 -12.11 15.94
CA THR A 133 -5.22 -12.95 15.02
C THR A 133 -4.52 -14.29 14.76
N LEU A 134 -3.20 -14.30 14.54
CA LEU A 134 -2.44 -15.52 14.28
C LEU A 134 -2.52 -16.50 15.46
N PHE A 135 -2.29 -16.02 16.69
CA PHE A 135 -2.28 -16.89 17.87
C PHE A 135 -3.69 -17.34 18.30
N HIS A 136 -4.73 -16.53 18.08
CA HIS A 136 -6.07 -16.84 18.59
C HIS A 136 -7.02 -17.41 17.53
N ASN A 137 -6.79 -17.13 16.24
CA ASN A 137 -7.80 -17.39 15.19
C ASN A 137 -7.30 -18.34 14.09
N CYS A 138 -6.00 -18.39 13.80
CA CYS A 138 -5.47 -19.19 12.69
C CYS A 138 -5.20 -20.64 13.12
N ARG A 139 -5.50 -21.60 12.23
CA ARG A 139 -4.95 -22.96 12.36
C ARG A 139 -3.49 -22.96 11.87
N PRO A 140 -2.63 -23.85 12.39
CA PRO A 140 -1.30 -24.04 11.85
C PRO A 140 -1.40 -24.35 10.35
N ALA A 141 -0.58 -23.66 9.53
CA ALA A 141 -0.59 -23.84 8.09
C ALA A 141 -0.28 -25.30 7.73
N LEU A 142 -1.15 -25.94 6.94
CA LEU A 142 -1.00 -27.34 6.55
C LEU A 142 0.16 -27.57 5.57
N LYS A 143 0.59 -26.53 4.86
CA LYS A 143 1.76 -26.55 3.98
C LYS A 143 2.92 -25.77 4.61
N THR A 144 4.05 -26.44 4.80
CA THR A 144 5.31 -25.80 5.18
C THR A 144 5.78 -24.89 4.05
N PHE A 145 5.82 -23.59 4.35
CA PHE A 145 6.26 -22.59 3.39
C PHE A 145 7.77 -22.75 3.12
N ARG A 146 8.16 -22.95 1.86
CA ARG A 146 9.57 -23.01 1.47
C ARG A 146 10.13 -21.58 1.43
N SER A 147 10.80 -21.20 2.52
CA SER A 147 11.31 -19.85 2.79
C SER A 147 12.21 -19.28 1.66
N THR A 148 13.12 -20.09 1.09
CA THR A 148 14.16 -19.62 0.16
C THR A 148 13.66 -19.06 -1.17
N THR A 149 12.68 -19.69 -1.82
CA THR A 149 12.16 -19.19 -3.12
C THR A 149 11.30 -17.92 -2.94
N SER A 150 10.58 -17.83 -1.82
CA SER A 150 9.67 -16.72 -1.56
C SER A 150 10.40 -15.44 -1.14
N THR A 151 11.52 -15.55 -0.42
CA THR A 151 12.38 -14.40 -0.11
C THR A 151 12.91 -13.71 -1.36
N PHE A 152 13.31 -14.47 -2.37
CA PHE A 152 13.73 -13.92 -3.66
C PHE A 152 12.59 -13.13 -4.34
N PHE A 153 11.38 -13.69 -4.37
CA PHE A 153 10.21 -12.99 -4.91
C PHE A 153 9.93 -11.66 -4.18
N PHE A 154 9.94 -11.66 -2.84
CA PHE A 154 9.72 -10.43 -2.07
C PHE A 154 10.83 -9.39 -2.29
N LEU A 155 12.09 -9.83 -2.40
CA LEU A 155 13.22 -8.95 -2.72
C LEU A 155 13.05 -8.30 -4.09
N VAL A 156 12.64 -9.05 -5.12
CA VAL A 156 12.39 -8.51 -6.46
C VAL A 156 11.27 -7.46 -6.43
N VAL A 157 10.16 -7.74 -5.73
CA VAL A 157 9.05 -6.77 -5.62
C VAL A 157 9.47 -5.52 -4.84
N LEU A 158 10.28 -5.68 -3.79
CA LEU A 158 10.82 -4.57 -3.01
C LEU A 158 11.79 -3.73 -3.85
N LEU A 159 12.65 -4.35 -4.66
CA LEU A 159 13.52 -3.67 -5.61
C LEU A 159 12.72 -2.90 -6.67
N PHE A 160 11.63 -3.46 -7.17
CA PHE A 160 10.73 -2.75 -8.08
C PHE A 160 10.09 -1.53 -7.41
N GLY A 161 9.64 -1.68 -6.16
CA GLY A 161 9.12 -0.56 -5.36
C GLY A 161 10.16 0.52 -5.09
N LEU A 162 11.40 0.14 -4.76
CA LEU A 162 12.55 1.04 -4.66
C LEU A 162 12.76 1.81 -5.97
N GLY A 163 12.80 1.09 -7.09
CA GLY A 163 12.99 1.66 -8.42
C GLY A 163 11.97 2.76 -8.73
N LEU A 164 10.68 2.48 -8.52
CA LEU A 164 9.61 3.47 -8.69
C LEU A 164 9.80 4.70 -7.79
N GLY A 165 10.13 4.49 -6.51
CA GLY A 165 10.43 5.59 -5.59
C GLY A 165 11.61 6.44 -6.04
N THR A 166 12.71 5.81 -6.48
CA THR A 166 13.90 6.51 -6.97
C THR A 166 13.65 7.29 -8.25
N VAL A 167 12.84 6.79 -9.19
CA VAL A 167 12.49 7.52 -10.41
C VAL A 167 11.73 8.80 -10.09
N VAL A 168 10.74 8.72 -9.21
CA VAL A 168 9.98 9.90 -8.74
C VAL A 168 10.92 10.90 -8.06
N MET A 169 11.83 10.41 -7.21
CA MET A 169 12.81 11.24 -6.51
C MET A 169 13.79 11.94 -7.47
N ILE A 170 14.36 11.21 -8.44
CA ILE A 170 15.30 11.77 -9.41
C ILE A 170 14.62 12.85 -10.23
N TYR A 171 13.38 12.62 -10.69
CA TYR A 171 12.64 13.65 -11.41
C TYR A 171 12.42 14.91 -10.56
N SER A 172 11.97 14.74 -9.31
CA SER A 172 11.73 15.88 -8.41
C SER A 172 12.98 16.67 -8.04
N LEU A 173 14.18 16.10 -8.21
CA LEU A 173 15.47 16.78 -7.95
C LEU A 173 16.12 17.33 -9.22
N SER A 174 15.70 16.87 -10.39
CA SER A 174 16.25 17.31 -11.68
C SER A 174 15.57 18.55 -12.26
N GLU A 175 14.45 18.94 -11.67
CA GLU A 175 13.72 20.20 -11.91
C GLU A 175 14.22 21.27 -10.92
#